data_AF-A0A3B0P9Z2-F1
#
_entry.id   AF-A0A3B0P9Z2-F1
#
_cell.length_a   1.000
_cell.length_b   1.000
_cell.length_c   1.000
_cell.angle_alpha   90.00
_cell.angle_beta   90.00
_cell.angle_gamma   90.00
#
_symmetry.space_group_name_H-M   'P 1'
#
loop_
_entity.id
_entity.type
_entity.pdbx_description
1 polymer ?
#
loop_
_entity_poly.entity_id
_entity_poly.type
_entity_poly.pdbx_seq_one_letter_code
_entity_poly.pdbx_strand_id
1 'polypeptide(L)'
;MNFKRELQLKNLLELNNFTVKFSNLKLDSIFKVDLIVKKNNIRYFLQLKNKFENLNQEEKQILMHFSNSRNSIPILVIRKGNKYIFW
;
A
#
# COMPACT_ATOMS: atom_id res chain seq x y z
N MET A 1 15.79 2.43 -4.25
CA MET A 1 14.95 3.53 -4.81
C MET A 1 13.50 3.53 -4.30
N ASN A 2 12.89 2.40 -3.93
CA ASN A 2 11.48 2.37 -3.48
C ASN A 2 11.23 3.08 -2.14
N PHE A 3 12.12 2.89 -1.16
CA PHE A 3 11.99 3.43 0.19
C PHE A 3 11.71 4.94 0.27
N LYS A 4 12.38 5.78 -0.54
CA LYS A 4 12.14 7.24 -0.56
C LYS A 4 10.68 7.58 -0.91
N ARG A 5 10.04 6.77 -1.76
CA ARG A 5 8.69 7.02 -2.28
C ARG A 5 7.63 6.50 -1.32
N GLU A 6 7.89 5.36 -0.69
CA GLU A 6 7.08 4.85 0.42
C GLU A 6 7.14 5.83 1.61
N LEU A 7 8.31 6.38 1.92
CA LEU A 7 8.46 7.41 2.95
C LEU A 7 7.66 8.68 2.62
N GLN A 8 7.69 9.13 1.37
CA GLN A 8 6.86 10.28 0.94
C GLN A 8 5.36 10.00 1.06
N LEU A 9 4.92 8.80 0.66
CA LEU A 9 3.53 8.39 0.80
C LEU A 9 3.12 8.26 2.26
N LYS A 10 3.99 7.68 3.10
CA LYS A 10 3.82 7.60 4.55
C LYS A 10 3.60 9.00 5.14
N ASN A 11 4.51 9.93 4.88
CA ASN A 11 4.41 11.29 5.40
C ASN A 11 3.12 11.98 4.91
N LEU A 12 2.75 11.81 3.65
CA LEU A 12 1.49 12.34 3.12
C LEU A 12 0.27 11.80 3.87
N LEU A 13 0.22 10.49 4.12
CA LEU A 13 -0.88 9.86 4.83
C LEU A 13 -0.91 10.25 6.30
N GLU A 14 0.26 10.36 6.96
CA GLU A 14 0.36 10.82 8.35
C GLU A 14 -0.12 12.26 8.51
N LEU A 15 0.20 13.16 7.56
CA LEU A 15 -0.36 14.52 7.50
C LEU A 15 -1.89 14.55 7.37
N ASN A 16 -2.50 13.46 6.88
CA ASN A 16 -3.95 13.29 6.74
C ASN A 16 -4.58 12.48 7.90
N ASN A 17 -3.91 12.45 9.05
CA ASN A 17 -4.33 11.77 10.29
C ASN A 17 -4.51 10.24 10.13
N PHE A 18 -3.67 9.62 9.31
CA PHE A 18 -3.55 8.16 9.27
C PHE A 18 -2.36 7.71 10.13
N THR A 19 -2.50 6.60 10.83
CA THR A 19 -1.35 5.88 11.39
C THR A 19 -0.75 4.98 10.32
N VAL A 20 0.54 5.12 10.03
CA VAL A 20 1.19 4.39 8.95
C VAL A 20 2.44 3.67 9.45
N LYS A 21 2.58 2.40 9.06
CA LYS A 21 3.78 1.59 9.31
C LYS A 21 4.28 1.01 8.00
N PHE A 22 5.60 0.93 7.85
CA PHE A 22 6.19 0.10 6.81
C PHE A 22 5.89 -1.37 7.10
N SER A 23 5.70 -2.14 6.04
CA SER A 23 5.64 -3.59 6.16
C SER A 23 7.03 -4.16 6.47
N ASN A 24 7.08 -5.43 6.86
CA ASN A 24 8.35 -6.15 6.97
C ASN A 24 8.66 -6.86 5.65
N LEU A 25 9.89 -7.37 5.51
CA LEU A 25 10.36 -8.07 4.30
C LEU A 25 9.40 -9.19 3.84
N LYS A 26 8.80 -9.91 4.78
CA LYS A 26 7.86 -11.00 4.49
C LYS A 26 6.56 -10.46 3.87
N LEU A 27 6.00 -9.40 4.45
CA LEU A 27 4.78 -8.76 3.98
C LEU A 27 4.96 -8.12 2.61
N ASP A 28 6.10 -7.49 2.37
CA ASP A 28 6.44 -6.92 1.07
C ASP A 28 6.65 -8.02 0.02
N SER A 29 7.56 -8.96 0.27
CA SER A 29 7.98 -9.93 -0.75
C SER A 29 6.89 -10.94 -1.11
N ILE A 30 6.17 -11.44 -0.09
CA ILE A 30 5.19 -12.52 -0.24
C ILE A 30 3.79 -11.94 -0.47
N PHE A 31 3.38 -10.99 0.36
CA PHE A 31 1.99 -10.50 0.37
C PHE A 31 1.81 -9.17 -0.36
N LYS A 32 2.90 -8.61 -0.90
CA LYS A 32 2.89 -7.41 -1.71
C LYS A 32 2.34 -6.18 -0.97
N VAL A 33 2.54 -6.13 0.34
CA VAL A 33 2.15 -5.00 1.18
C VAL A 33 3.38 -4.14 1.44
N ASP A 34 3.37 -2.87 1.04
CA ASP A 34 4.44 -1.91 1.33
C ASP A 34 4.16 -1.13 2.62
N LEU A 35 2.90 -0.72 2.80
CA LEU A 35 2.46 0.07 3.96
C LEU A 35 1.24 -0.56 4.62
N ILE A 36 1.23 -0.56 5.95
CA ILE A 36 0.07 -0.85 6.77
C ILE A 36 -0.46 0.48 7.27
N VAL A 37 -1.69 0.80 6.88
CA VAL A 37 -2.33 2.07 7.19
C VAL A 37 -3.55 1.81 8.08
N LYS A 38 -3.76 2.67 9.08
CA LYS A 38 -4.93 2.62 9.94
C LYS A 38 -5.51 4.02 10.10
N LYS A 39 -6.83 4.12 10.01
CA LYS A 39 -7.58 5.32 10.41
C LYS A 39 -8.86 4.88 11.08
N ASN A 40 -9.12 5.43 12.26
CA ASN A 40 -10.19 5.00 13.15
C ASN A 40 -10.06 3.48 13.42
N ASN A 41 -11.07 2.69 13.06
CA ASN A 41 -11.06 1.23 13.20
C ASN A 41 -10.87 0.48 11.86
N ILE A 42 -10.53 1.18 10.78
CA ILE A 42 -10.33 0.58 9.46
C ILE A 42 -8.83 0.41 9.22
N ARG A 43 -8.44 -0.79 8.79
CA ARG A 43 -7.07 -1.12 8.39
C ARG A 43 -7.01 -1.27 6.87
N TYR A 44 -5.98 -0.70 6.28
CA TYR A 44 -5.69 -0.77 4.86
C TYR A 44 -4.30 -1.37 4.64
N PHE A 45 -4.17 -2.21 3.63
CA PHE A 45 -2.88 -2.70 3.15
C PHE A 45 -2.60 -2.09 1.79
N LEU A 46 -1.55 -1.28 1.74
CA LEU A 46 -1.21 -0.49 0.57
C LEU A 46 -0.05 -1.14 -0.18
N GLN A 47 -0.20 -1.22 -1.49
CA GLN A 47 0.87 -1.56 -2.43
C GLN A 47 1.18 -0.37 -3.33
N LEU A 48 2.41 0.13 -3.32
CA LEU A 48 2.88 1.26 -4.11
C LEU A 48 3.53 0.79 -5.42
N LYS A 49 2.97 1.23 -6.55
CA LYS A 49 3.47 0.95 -7.90
C LYS A 49 3.81 2.22 -8.68
N ASN A 50 4.65 2.05 -9.70
CA ASN A 50 5.16 3.14 -10.54
C ASN A 50 4.22 3.49 -11.68
N LYS A 51 3.58 2.47 -12.27
CA LYS A 51 2.74 2.56 -13.47
C LYS A 51 1.60 1.57 -13.35
N PHE A 52 0.47 1.88 -13.99
CA PHE A 52 -0.66 0.95 -14.14
C PHE A 52 -0.27 -0.31 -14.92
N GLU A 53 0.63 -0.19 -15.89
CA GLU A 53 1.12 -1.33 -16.69
C GLU A 53 1.89 -2.36 -15.85
N ASN A 54 2.31 -2.02 -14.63
CA ASN A 54 2.95 -2.94 -13.69
C ASN A 54 1.93 -3.63 -12.75
N LEU A 55 0.65 -3.61 -13.11
CA LEU A 55 -0.42 -4.34 -12.42
C LEU A 55 -0.42 -5.80 -12.86
N ASN A 56 0.40 -6.63 -12.19
CA ASN A 56 0.25 -8.07 -12.32
C ASN A 56 -1.05 -8.50 -11.61
N GLN A 57 -1.92 -9.20 -12.34
CA GLN A 57 -3.19 -9.71 -11.82
C GLN A 57 -2.98 -10.67 -10.64
N GLU A 58 -1.90 -11.44 -10.66
CA GLU A 58 -1.52 -12.35 -9.57
C GLU A 58 -1.15 -11.58 -8.29
N GLU A 59 -0.31 -10.54 -8.39
CA GLU A 59 0.06 -9.70 -7.24
C GLU A 59 -1.18 -9.04 -6.61
N LYS A 60 -2.12 -8.59 -7.45
CA LYS A 60 -3.39 -8.03 -6.99
C LYS A 60 -4.20 -9.09 -6.23
N GLN A 61 -4.29 -10.32 -6.75
CA GLN A 61 -4.99 -11.41 -6.07
C GLN A 61 -4.36 -11.75 -4.73
N ILE A 62 -3.02 -11.78 -4.65
CA ILE A 62 -2.27 -11.99 -3.42
C ILE A 62 -2.61 -10.92 -2.38
N LEU A 63 -2.53 -9.65 -2.76
CA LEU A 63 -2.84 -8.52 -1.88
C LEU A 63 -4.30 -8.58 -1.40
N MET A 64 -5.24 -8.82 -2.31
CA MET A 64 -6.67 -8.93 -1.98
C MET A 64 -6.94 -10.09 -1.03
N HIS A 65 -6.40 -11.28 -1.32
CA HIS A 65 -6.59 -12.47 -0.49
C HIS A 65 -6.02 -12.25 0.92
N PHE A 66 -4.81 -11.73 1.01
CA PHE A 66 -4.18 -11.44 2.30
C PHE A 66 -4.98 -10.39 3.10
N SER A 67 -5.41 -9.31 2.44
CA SER A 67 -6.20 -8.25 3.07
C SER A 67 -7.53 -8.76 3.62
N ASN A 68 -8.27 -9.55 2.82
CA ASN A 68 -9.52 -10.17 3.24
C ASN A 68 -9.33 -11.10 4.44
N SER A 69 -8.26 -11.92 4.44
CA SER A 69 -7.95 -12.82 5.55
C SER A 69 -7.65 -12.10 6.88
N ARG A 70 -7.34 -10.80 6.81
CA ARG A 70 -6.98 -9.95 7.95
C ARG A 70 -8.01 -8.85 8.23
N ASN A 71 -9.20 -8.94 7.64
CA ASN A 71 -10.26 -7.93 7.73
C ASN A 71 -9.73 -6.50 7.45
N SER A 72 -9.00 -6.37 6.35
CA SER A 72 -8.33 -5.14 5.92
C SER A 72 -8.69 -4.84 4.47
N ILE A 73 -8.67 -3.56 4.11
CA ILE A 73 -8.98 -3.11 2.75
C ILE A 73 -7.68 -3.08 1.92
N PRO A 74 -7.57 -3.87 0.84
CA PRO A 74 -6.44 -3.77 -0.08
C PRO A 74 -6.56 -2.44 -0.85
N ILE A 75 -5.47 -1.69 -0.94
CA ILE A 75 -5.40 -0.45 -1.73
C ILE A 75 -4.16 -0.49 -2.60
N LEU A 76 -4.36 -0.30 -3.90
CA LEU A 76 -3.28 -0.05 -4.81
C LEU A 76 -3.02 1.45 -4.88
N VAL A 77 -1.76 1.85 -4.73
CA VAL A 77 -1.34 3.23 -4.85
C VAL A 77 -0.42 3.38 -6.05
N ILE A 78 -0.74 4.30 -6.94
CA ILE A 78 0.09 4.63 -8.10
C ILE A 78 0.51 6.08 -8.02
N ARG A 79 1.82 6.33 -8.16
CA ARG A 79 2.35 7.68 -8.27
C ARG A 79 2.33 8.14 -9.73
N LYS A 80 1.48 9.11 -10.07
CA LYS A 80 1.42 9.76 -11.38
C LYS A 80 1.95 11.20 -11.27
N GLY A 81 3.23 11.39 -11.58
CA GLY A 81 3.93 12.66 -11.37
C GLY A 81 3.99 13.03 -9.88
N ASN A 82 3.34 14.14 -9.52
CA ASN A 82 3.27 14.66 -8.15
C ASN A 82 2.00 14.24 -7.38
N LYS A 83 1.14 13.41 -8.00
CA LYS A 83 -0.11 12.95 -7.38
C LYS A 83 -0.06 11.45 -7.10
N TYR A 84 -0.78 11.04 -6.06
CA TYR A 84 -1.05 9.65 -5.77
C TYR A 84 -2.49 9.33 -6.16
N ILE A 85 -2.68 8.22 -6.87
CA ILE A 85 -3.98 7.67 -7.22
C ILE A 85 -4.15 6.41 -6.38
N PHE A 86 -5.32 6.29 -5.73
CA PHE A 86 -5.68 5.18 -4.87
C PHE A 86 -6.80 4.40 -5.56
N TRP A 87 -6.66 3.07 -5.65
CA TRP A 87 -7.62 2.18 -6.29
C TRP A 87 -7.88 0.94 -5.43
#